data_AF-A0AB36DLB7-F1
#
_entry.id   AF-A0AB36DLB7-F1
#
_cell.length_a   1.000
_cell.length_b   1.000
_cell.length_c   1.000
_cell.angle_alpha   90.00
_cell.angle_beta   90.00
_cell.angle_gamma   90.00
#
_symmetry.space_group_name_H-M   'P 1'
#
loop_
_entity.id
_entity.type
_entity.pdbx_description
1 polymer ?
#
loop_
_entity_poly.entity_id
_entity_poly.type
_entity_poly.pdbx_seq_one_letter_code
_entity_poly.pdbx_strand_id
1 'polypeptide(L)'
;MNAFIVRKDNAQETLEPVTAQSSIKAGDLIEYQVLLTNDGNNRVRDMRVALSLPQGAEFTGVVSPSVGTQASADGSRFVFMPIRTTAADGSIQNLPFKQYQVLRWNIQDLGIGATAVVKYRAVIK
;
A
#
# COMPACT_ATOMS: atom_id res chain seq x y z
N MET A 1 9.49 1.72 -6.77
CA MET A 1 8.30 0.92 -6.40
C MET A 1 8.05 -0.05 -7.52
N ASN A 2 7.91 -1.32 -7.20
CA ASN A 2 7.61 -2.37 -8.16
C ASN A 2 6.09 -2.58 -8.20
N ALA A 3 5.55 -2.92 -9.37
CA ALA A 3 4.14 -3.25 -9.54
C ALA A 3 4.03 -4.62 -10.20
N PHE A 4 3.04 -5.40 -9.77
CA PHE A 4 2.80 -6.74 -10.26
C PHE A 4 1.31 -6.92 -10.56
N ILE A 5 0.98 -7.46 -11.73
CA ILE A 5 -0.38 -7.92 -12.00
C ILE A 5 -0.58 -9.21 -11.20
N VAL A 6 -1.61 -9.24 -10.36
CA VAL A 6 -2.00 -10.45 -9.62
C VAL A 6 -2.82 -11.33 -10.56
N ARG A 7 -2.23 -12.44 -11.01
CA ARG A 7 -2.93 -13.46 -11.80
C ARG A 7 -3.44 -14.53 -10.86
N LYS A 8 -4.63 -15.06 -11.13
CA LYS A 8 -5.22 -16.16 -10.37
C LYS A 8 -5.43 -17.35 -11.28
N ASP A 9 -4.82 -18.49 -10.94
CA ASP A 9 -5.00 -19.76 -11.61
C ASP A 9 -5.29 -20.83 -10.57
N ASN A 10 -6.41 -21.56 -10.72
CA ASN A 10 -6.84 -22.63 -9.82
C ASN A 10 -6.66 -22.33 -8.31
N ALA A 11 -7.08 -21.12 -7.90
CA ALA A 11 -6.99 -20.56 -6.55
C ALA A 11 -5.58 -20.19 -6.04
N GLN A 12 -4.50 -20.41 -6.81
CA GLN A 12 -3.19 -19.83 -6.53
C GLN A 12 -3.05 -18.46 -7.19
N GLU A 13 -2.39 -17.54 -6.49
CA GLU A 13 -2.02 -16.25 -7.04
C GLU A 13 -0.56 -16.26 -7.49
N THR A 14 -0.30 -15.74 -8.68
CA THR A 14 1.05 -15.45 -9.17
C THR A 14 1.20 -13.95 -9.42
N LEU A 15 2.42 -13.46 -9.24
CA LEU A 15 2.76 -12.05 -9.46
C LEU A 15 3.51 -11.92 -10.78
N GLU A 16 2.87 -11.32 -11.77
CA GLU A 16 3.49 -10.99 -13.06
C GLU A 16 4.07 -9.57 -12.99
N PRO A 17 5.38 -9.37 -13.18
CA PRO A 17 5.96 -8.03 -13.16
C PRO A 17 5.35 -7.10 -14.21
N VAL A 18 5.00 -5.89 -13.80
CA VAL A 18 4.61 -4.83 -14.73
C VAL A 18 5.85 -4.28 -15.42
N THR A 19 5.83 -4.28 -16.76
CA THR A 19 6.88 -3.77 -17.65
C THR A 19 6.28 -2.82 -18.67
N ALA A 20 7.11 -2.23 -19.54
CA ALA A 20 6.63 -1.37 -20.63
C ALA A 20 5.74 -2.11 -21.65
N GLN A 21 5.82 -3.44 -21.69
CA GLN A 21 5.06 -4.30 -22.58
C GLN A 21 3.80 -4.87 -21.92
N SER A 22 3.61 -4.66 -20.62
CA SER A 22 2.45 -5.18 -19.90
C SER A 22 1.17 -4.45 -20.34
N SER A 23 0.16 -5.22 -20.72
CA SER A 23 -1.18 -4.69 -21.00
C SER A 23 -2.00 -4.65 -19.72
N ILE A 24 -2.06 -3.48 -19.08
CA ILE A 24 -2.90 -3.21 -17.91
C ILE A 24 -4.27 -2.70 -18.36
N LYS A 25 -5.35 -3.23 -17.79
CA LYS A 25 -6.73 -2.89 -18.12
C LYS A 25 -7.57 -2.66 -16.87
N ALA A 26 -8.67 -1.93 -17.02
CA ALA A 26 -9.66 -1.74 -15.97
C ALA A 26 -10.09 -3.10 -15.38
N GLY A 27 -10.18 -3.17 -14.06
CA GLY A 27 -10.45 -4.40 -13.31
C GLY A 27 -9.22 -5.23 -12.95
N ASP A 28 -8.04 -4.96 -13.52
CA ASP A 28 -6.81 -5.67 -13.12
C ASP A 28 -6.46 -5.36 -11.66
N LEU A 29 -6.14 -6.41 -10.90
CA LEU A 29 -5.62 -6.32 -9.54
C LEU A 29 -4.09 -6.18 -9.60
N ILE A 30 -3.57 -5.08 -9.06
CA ILE A 30 -2.14 -4.79 -9.01
C ILE A 30 -1.65 -4.83 -7.56
N GLU A 31 -0.56 -5.54 -7.31
CA GLU A 31 0.22 -5.47 -6.07
C GLU A 31 1.41 -4.54 -6.26
N TYR A 32 1.48 -3.48 -5.45
CA TYR A 32 2.61 -2.57 -5.39
C TYR A 32 3.52 -2.97 -4.24
N GLN A 33 4.83 -3.06 -4.49
CA GLN A 33 5.82 -3.46 -3.49
C GLN A 33 6.98 -2.47 -3.45
N VAL A 34 7.50 -2.22 -2.25
CA VAL A 34 8.75 -1.48 -2.04
C VAL A 34 9.63 -2.29 -1.11
N LEU A 35 10.85 -2.59 -1.58
CA LEU A 35 11.91 -3.21 -0.80
C LEU A 35 12.86 -2.11 -0.33
N LEU A 36 13.18 -2.12 0.96
CA LEU A 36 13.98 -1.11 1.62
C LEU A 36 15.12 -1.80 2.34
N THR A 37 16.32 -1.70 1.79
CA THR A 37 17.54 -2.28 2.36
C THR A 37 18.33 -1.20 3.08
N ASN A 38 18.79 -1.48 4.29
CA ASN A 38 19.71 -0.61 5.01
C ASN A 38 21.15 -0.93 4.60
N ASP A 39 21.65 -0.24 3.59
CA ASP A 39 23.03 -0.36 3.10
C ASP A 39 24.02 0.54 3.88
N GLY A 40 23.57 1.17 4.97
CA GLY A 40 24.40 2.02 5.81
C GLY A 40 25.21 1.28 6.85
N ASN A 41 26.10 2.00 7.54
CA ASN A 41 26.96 1.44 8.59
C ASN A 41 26.30 1.41 9.99
N ASN A 42 25.06 1.89 10.11
CA ASN A 42 24.32 1.97 11.36
C ASN A 42 22.91 1.43 11.17
N ARG A 43 22.29 0.95 12.25
CA ARG A 43 20.88 0.55 12.23
C ARG A 43 19.94 1.75 12.10
N VAL A 44 18.87 1.60 11.33
CA VAL A 44 17.82 2.60 11.22
C VAL A 44 16.80 2.35 12.34
N ARG A 45 16.66 3.32 13.25
CA ARG A 45 15.78 3.18 14.43
C ARG A 45 14.31 3.36 14.11
N ASP A 46 14.00 4.37 13.31
CA ASP A 46 12.64 4.74 12.93
C ASP A 46 12.62 5.14 11.46
N MET A 47 11.92 4.37 10.62
CA MET A 47 11.74 4.66 9.20
C MET A 47 10.26 4.74 8.84
N ARG A 48 9.86 5.91 8.35
CA ARG A 48 8.50 6.15 7.84
C ARG A 48 8.49 5.99 6.34
N VAL A 49 7.64 5.10 5.85
CA VAL A 49 7.48 4.84 4.42
C VAL A 49 6.07 5.25 4.05
N ALA A 50 5.95 6.26 3.20
CA ALA A 50 4.66 6.71 2.67
C ALA A 50 4.58 6.40 1.17
N LEU A 51 3.51 5.72 0.75
CA LEU A 51 3.24 5.39 -0.64
C LEU A 51 1.93 6.05 -1.07
N SER A 52 2.02 6.93 -2.07
CA SER A 52 0.85 7.49 -2.73
C SER A 52 0.12 6.42 -3.53
N LEU A 53 -1.20 6.43 -3.46
CA LEU A 53 -2.06 5.58 -4.27
C LEU A 53 -2.16 6.19 -5.68
N PRO A 54 -1.93 5.40 -6.74
CA PRO A 54 -1.92 5.92 -8.10
C PRO A 54 -3.32 6.38 -8.52
N GLN A 55 -3.35 7.44 -9.32
CA GLN A 55 -4.58 7.87 -9.97
C GLN A 55 -5.08 6.75 -10.89
N GLY A 56 -6.41 6.62 -10.99
CA GLY A 56 -7.03 5.54 -11.77
C GLY A 56 -6.95 4.17 -11.11
N ALA A 57 -6.55 4.07 -9.84
CA ALA A 57 -6.63 2.83 -9.06
C ALA A 57 -7.45 3.02 -7.78
N GLU A 58 -8.04 1.93 -7.28
CA GLU A 58 -8.75 1.88 -6.02
C GLU A 58 -8.06 0.91 -5.06
N PHE A 59 -7.65 1.41 -3.89
CA PHE A 59 -7.09 0.57 -2.85
C PHE A 59 -8.09 -0.50 -2.40
N THR A 60 -7.64 -1.74 -2.23
CA THR A 60 -8.53 -2.86 -1.89
C THR A 60 -8.68 -3.10 -0.39
N GLY A 61 -7.93 -2.39 0.46
CA GLY A 61 -7.79 -2.72 1.88
C GLY A 61 -6.65 -3.68 2.18
N VAL A 62 -6.06 -4.33 1.17
CA VAL A 62 -4.99 -5.33 1.36
C VAL A 62 -3.63 -4.65 1.41
N VAL A 63 -2.93 -4.82 2.54
CA VAL A 63 -1.57 -4.32 2.78
C VAL A 63 -0.72 -5.34 3.52
N SER A 64 0.59 -5.21 3.42
CA SER A 64 1.55 -5.90 4.29
C SER A 64 2.78 -5.01 4.55
N PRO A 65 3.26 -4.91 5.81
CA PRO A 65 2.60 -5.34 7.04
C PRO A 65 1.22 -4.68 7.19
N SER A 66 0.26 -5.36 7.82
CA SER A 66 -1.08 -4.81 8.03
C SER A 66 -1.18 -4.05 9.35
N VAL A 67 -0.62 -4.62 10.42
CA VAL A 67 -0.61 -4.04 11.76
C VAL A 67 0.16 -2.71 11.77
N GLY A 68 -0.45 -1.70 12.38
CA GLY A 68 0.17 -0.38 12.52
C GLY A 68 0.20 0.46 11.23
N THR A 69 -0.39 -0.03 10.13
CA THR A 69 -0.48 0.76 8.90
C THR A 69 -1.41 1.95 9.09
N GLN A 70 -0.94 3.10 8.66
CA GLN A 70 -1.70 4.34 8.66
C GLN A 70 -2.12 4.69 7.24
N ALA A 71 -3.18 5.48 7.11
CA ALA A 71 -3.62 6.01 5.84
C ALA A 71 -4.00 7.48 5.96
N SER A 72 -4.00 8.16 4.83
CA SER A 72 -4.45 9.54 4.69
C SER A 72 -5.37 9.68 3.48
N ALA A 73 -6.40 10.51 3.63
CA ALA A 73 -7.30 10.92 2.55
C ALA A 73 -6.88 12.26 1.91
N ASP A 74 -5.90 12.96 2.49
CA ASP A 74 -5.47 14.31 2.06
C ASP A 74 -3.94 14.45 1.93
N GLY A 75 -3.18 13.39 2.26
CA GLY A 75 -1.72 13.37 2.24
C GLY A 75 -1.04 14.04 3.44
N SER A 76 -1.79 14.67 4.35
CA SER A 76 -1.28 15.44 5.48
C SER A 76 -1.60 14.80 6.83
N ARG A 77 -2.85 14.35 7.03
CA ARG A 77 -3.31 13.72 8.26
C ARG A 77 -3.28 12.21 8.10
N PHE A 78 -2.49 11.55 8.93
CA PHE A 78 -2.36 10.10 8.94
C PHE A 78 -3.01 9.52 10.20
N VAL A 79 -3.88 8.53 10.01
CA VAL A 79 -4.55 7.79 11.08
C VAL A 79 -4.38 6.30 10.85
N PHE A 80 -4.48 5.48 11.90
CA PHE A 80 -4.49 4.03 11.73
C PHE A 80 -5.66 3.59 10.87
N MET A 81 -5.43 2.62 10.00
CA MET A 81 -6.49 2.10 9.14
C MET A 81 -7.55 1.29 9.92
N PRO A 82 -8.83 1.37 9.54
CA PRO A 82 -9.37 2.22 8.47
C PRO A 82 -9.56 3.68 8.93
N ILE A 83 -9.49 4.61 7.97
CA ILE A 83 -9.93 6.00 8.17
C ILE A 83 -11.42 5.99 8.50
N ARG A 84 -11.81 6.61 9.61
CA ARG A 84 -13.21 6.82 9.99
C ARG A 84 -13.64 8.25 9.65
N THR A 85 -14.90 8.39 9.23
CA THR A 85 -15.55 9.67 8.94
C THR A 85 -16.97 9.68 9.51
N THR A 86 -17.49 10.87 9.78
CA THR A 86 -18.91 11.06 10.11
C THR A 86 -19.68 11.26 8.81
N ALA A 87 -20.76 10.51 8.61
CA ALA A 87 -21.66 10.64 7.48
C ALA A 87 -22.63 11.83 7.67
N ALA A 88 -23.38 12.17 6.61
CA ALA A 88 -24.35 13.26 6.65
C ALA A 88 -25.48 13.04 7.67
N ASP A 89 -25.79 11.79 8.01
CA ASP A 89 -26.76 11.39 9.02
C ASP A 89 -26.19 11.40 10.46
N GLY A 90 -24.93 11.79 10.63
CA GLY A 90 -24.25 11.82 11.94
C GLY A 90 -23.64 10.48 12.37
N SER A 91 -23.82 9.40 11.60
CA SER A 91 -23.23 8.10 11.92
C SER A 91 -21.72 8.07 11.66
N ILE A 92 -20.97 7.30 12.45
CA ILE A 92 -19.54 7.05 12.20
C ILE A 92 -19.42 5.83 11.29
N GLN A 93 -18.75 6.00 10.16
CA GLN A 93 -18.48 4.93 9.21
C GLN A 93 -17.03 4.93 8.73
N ASN A 94 -16.63 3.85 8.06
CA ASN A 94 -15.35 3.82 7.37
C ASN A 94 -15.42 4.72 6.13
N LEU A 95 -14.39 5.53 5.94
CA LEU A 95 -14.21 6.23 4.68
C LEU A 95 -13.96 5.19 3.58
N PRO A 96 -14.69 5.24 2.44
CA PRO A 96 -14.46 4.34 1.32
C PRO A 96 -13.02 4.37 0.82
N PHE A 97 -12.43 3.21 0.51
CA PHE A 97 -11.02 3.12 0.09
C PHE A 97 -10.69 3.92 -1.18
N LYS A 98 -11.67 4.15 -2.07
CA LYS A 98 -11.52 5.07 -3.22
C LYS A 98 -11.13 6.51 -2.85
N GLN A 99 -11.31 6.90 -1.59
CA GLN A 99 -10.97 8.23 -1.09
C GLN A 99 -9.62 8.26 -0.36
N TYR A 100 -8.93 7.13 -0.25
CA TYR A 100 -7.59 7.09 0.34
C TYR A 100 -6.62 7.63 -0.70
N GLN A 101 -5.60 8.37 -0.25
CA GLN A 101 -4.57 8.94 -1.13
C GLN A 101 -3.18 8.41 -0.80
N VAL A 102 -2.89 8.11 0.47
CA VAL A 102 -1.55 7.68 0.91
C VAL A 102 -1.66 6.60 1.96
N LEU A 103 -0.80 5.58 1.86
CA LEU A 103 -0.57 4.58 2.91
C LEU A 103 0.79 4.84 3.57
N ARG A 104 0.89 4.64 4.88
CA ARG A 104 2.13 4.85 5.63
C ARG A 104 2.42 3.72 6.60
N TRP A 105 3.65 3.24 6.57
CA TRP A 105 4.20 2.28 7.52
C TRP A 105 5.26 2.94 8.39
N ASN A 106 5.38 2.44 9.61
CA ASN A 106 6.46 2.78 10.53
C ASN A 106 7.30 1.53 10.80
N ILE A 107 8.50 1.47 10.23
CA ILE A 107 9.42 0.34 10.37
C ILE A 107 10.42 0.71 11.45
N GLN A 108 10.45 -0.09 12.52
CA GLN A 108 11.39 0.10 13.61
C GLN A 108 12.62 -0.79 13.44
N ASP A 109 13.76 -0.29 13.90
CA ASP A 109 14.96 -1.09 14.18
C ASP A 109 15.47 -1.95 13.01
N LEU A 110 15.47 -1.40 11.78
CA LEU A 110 16.05 -2.06 10.61
C LEU A 110 17.58 -2.16 10.75
N GLY A 111 18.07 -3.39 10.96
CA GLY A 111 19.49 -3.70 11.11
C GLY A 111 20.32 -3.40 9.86
N ILE A 112 21.65 -3.44 9.99
CA ILE A 112 22.58 -3.27 8.86
C ILE A 112 22.42 -4.46 7.90
N GLY A 113 22.28 -4.19 6.61
CA GLY A 113 22.02 -5.20 5.56
C GLY A 113 20.61 -5.82 5.60
N ALA A 114 19.78 -5.44 6.58
CA ALA A 114 18.41 -5.94 6.66
C ALA A 114 17.52 -5.27 5.61
N THR A 115 16.55 -6.03 5.09
CA THR A 115 15.55 -5.55 4.14
C THR A 115 14.16 -5.61 4.77
N ALA A 116 13.43 -4.50 4.70
CA ALA A 116 12.00 -4.47 4.96
C ALA A 116 11.22 -4.41 3.63
N VAL A 117 10.03 -4.99 3.62
CA VAL A 117 9.12 -4.94 2.46
C VAL A 117 7.79 -4.38 2.91
N VAL A 118 7.29 -3.39 2.18
CA VAL A 118 5.90 -2.91 2.31
C VAL A 118 5.18 -3.09 0.99
N LYS A 119 3.90 -3.43 1.07
CA LYS A 119 3.06 -3.65 -0.11
C LYS A 119 1.60 -3.32 0.12
N TYR A 120 0.92 -2.99 -0.97
CA TYR A 120 -0.53 -2.83 -0.99
C TYR A 120 -1.10 -3.32 -2.33
N ARG A 121 -2.40 -3.61 -2.35
CA ARG A 121 -3.11 -3.94 -3.59
C ARG A 121 -4.14 -2.90 -3.96
N ALA A 122 -4.27 -2.66 -5.25
CA ALA A 122 -5.28 -1.78 -5.82
C ALA A 122 -5.85 -2.38 -7.11
N VAL A 123 -7.12 -2.10 -7.40
CA VAL A 123 -7.77 -2.45 -8.66
C VAL A 123 -7.76 -1.25 -9.59
N ILE A 124 -7.38 -1.44 -10.85
CA ILE A 124 -7.43 -0.38 -11.87
C ILE A 124 -8.88 -0.06 -12.24
N LYS A 125 -9.21 1.22 -12.35
CA LYS A 125 -10.55 1.73 -12.70
C LYS A 125 -10.78 1.79 -14.20
#